data_AF-A0A6A6CS09-F1
#
_entry.id   AF-A0A6A6CS09-F1
#
_cell.length_a   1.000
_cell.length_b   1.000
_cell.length_c   1.000
_cell.angle_alpha   90.00
_cell.angle_beta   90.00
_cell.angle_gamma   90.00
#
_symmetry.space_group_name_H-M   'P 1'
#
loop_
_entity.id
_entity.type
_entity.pdbx_description
1 polymer ?
#
loop_
_entity_poly.entity_id
_entity_poly.type
_entity_poly.pdbx_seq_one_letter_code
_entity_poly.pdbx_strand_id
1 'polypeptide(L)'
;MIKLPNLTSLYFHGLSKSAASDTFDLPDGPYDIAEDSCSFEHIFLDNSALGNPHEFRKAVESAPKSLKSLTISASEANDMDGWLSCASETLVLYQTSDLRGYRCNLYRPDELCTLPKNLETAVVDPEDIFLDEYGYRGYGCLYNANNWVEPFQFFTERHDIDYIPSSIETLVLQRPSGRLSEAEADQIDDAIVAILARRSVYYRHCSKCRPRCRNYFPHLKAIYLGALEDEQEYGSKEPRRRVWFQNAIRAGRQQGIDIHTRTTRSRPFHEIVFPTPPNPRDLKFVPESVKEDLRGPRAFDVYSGTWGPPGCGNCGLCSTCLRRYDAAVWKELDKASQR
;
A
#
# COMPACT_ATOMS: atom_id res chain seq x y z
N MET A 1 11.62 -29.05 16.20
CA MET A 1 11.89 -28.43 14.89
C MET A 1 11.14 -29.21 13.80
N ILE A 2 10.08 -28.61 13.26
CA ILE A 2 9.29 -29.20 12.18
C ILE A 2 9.98 -28.82 10.86
N LYS A 3 10.42 -29.81 10.06
CA LYS A 3 10.87 -29.59 8.69
C LYS A 3 9.70 -29.84 7.76
N LEU A 4 9.27 -28.82 7.03
CA LEU A 4 8.18 -28.90 6.05
C LEU A 4 8.75 -28.76 4.63
N PRO A 5 9.49 -29.76 4.11
CA PRO A 5 10.06 -29.68 2.78
C PRO A 5 8.94 -29.62 1.74
N ASN A 6 9.11 -28.76 0.72
CA ASN A 6 8.15 -28.49 -0.37
C ASN A 6 6.95 -27.60 0.00
N LEU A 7 6.94 -26.98 1.17
CA LEU A 7 5.94 -25.97 1.47
C LEU A 7 6.41 -24.62 0.88
N THR A 8 5.61 -24.05 -0.03
CA THR A 8 5.94 -22.84 -0.80
C THR A 8 5.30 -21.58 -0.22
N SER A 9 4.13 -21.75 0.39
CA SER A 9 3.34 -20.64 0.92
C SER A 9 2.89 -20.97 2.33
N LEU A 10 2.93 -19.97 3.20
CA LEU A 10 2.48 -20.09 4.57
C LEU A 10 1.52 -18.95 4.89
N TYR A 11 0.37 -19.31 5.48
CA TYR A 11 -0.64 -18.37 5.92
C TYR A 11 -0.86 -18.52 7.42
N PHE A 12 -0.64 -17.44 8.15
CA PHE A 12 -0.90 -17.32 9.58
C PHE A 12 -2.08 -16.39 9.80
N HIS A 13 -3.08 -16.84 10.55
CA HIS A 13 -4.22 -16.03 10.95
C HIS A 13 -4.34 -15.99 12.47
N GLY A 14 -4.54 -14.81 13.06
CA GLY A 14 -4.86 -14.70 14.48
C GLY A 14 -3.69 -14.99 15.41
N LEU A 15 -2.43 -14.83 14.96
CA LEU A 15 -1.29 -15.03 15.84
C LEU A 15 -1.28 -13.94 16.92
N SER A 16 -1.40 -14.31 18.19
CA SER A 16 -1.36 -13.35 19.29
C SER A 16 -0.36 -13.77 20.36
N LYS A 17 0.38 -12.81 20.92
CA LYS A 17 1.18 -13.05 22.13
C LYS A 17 0.23 -13.42 23.28
N SER A 18 0.50 -14.53 23.97
CA SER A 18 -0.17 -14.82 25.24
C SER A 18 0.13 -13.69 26.23
N ALA A 19 -0.91 -13.09 26.81
CA ALA A 19 -0.82 -11.99 27.78
C ALA A 19 -0.05 -12.34 29.08
N ALA A 20 0.48 -13.56 29.21
CA ALA A 20 1.11 -14.07 30.42
C ALA A 20 2.62 -13.80 30.56
N SER A 21 3.28 -13.11 29.62
CA SER A 21 4.73 -12.86 29.72
C SER A 21 5.11 -11.41 29.40
N ASP A 22 5.03 -10.56 30.44
CA ASP A 22 5.70 -9.26 30.51
C ASP A 22 7.21 -9.38 30.74
N THR A 23 7.75 -10.60 30.83
CA THR A 23 9.19 -10.81 30.81
C THR A 23 9.69 -10.66 29.38
N PHE A 24 10.64 -9.73 29.18
CA PHE A 24 11.42 -9.56 27.96
C PHE A 24 12.20 -10.84 27.54
N ASP A 25 12.27 -11.82 28.44
CA ASP A 25 12.83 -13.15 28.22
C ASP A 25 11.69 -14.18 28.11
N LEU A 26 11.17 -14.37 26.90
CA LEU A 26 10.64 -15.68 26.53
C LEU A 26 11.78 -16.42 25.81
N PRO A 27 12.11 -17.68 26.19
CA PRO A 27 12.83 -18.56 25.29
C PRO A 27 11.91 -18.80 24.09
N ASP A 28 12.41 -18.54 22.88
CA ASP A 28 11.84 -18.91 21.59
C ASP A 28 10.32 -18.71 21.52
N GLY A 29 9.89 -17.55 21.00
CA GLY A 29 8.49 -17.34 20.64
C GLY A 29 7.97 -18.49 19.74
N PRO A 30 6.66 -18.54 19.42
CA PRO A 30 6.08 -19.57 18.53
C PRO A 30 6.62 -19.57 17.08
N TYR A 31 7.73 -18.87 16.86
CA TYR A 31 8.31 -18.37 15.63
C TYR A 31 9.59 -19.10 15.24
N ASP A 32 9.86 -20.26 15.82
CA ASP A 32 11.04 -21.12 15.61
C ASP A 32 11.06 -21.73 14.20
N ILE A 33 11.06 -20.86 13.19
CA ILE A 33 11.36 -21.19 11.80
C ILE A 33 12.88 -21.30 11.75
N ALA A 34 13.38 -22.51 11.95
CA ALA A 34 14.82 -22.75 11.96
C ALA A 34 15.44 -22.31 10.62
N GLU A 35 16.66 -21.79 10.69
CA GLU A 35 17.48 -21.45 9.52
C GLU A 35 17.55 -22.66 8.56
N ASP A 36 17.31 -22.43 7.26
CA ASP A 36 17.25 -23.45 6.21
C ASP A 36 16.17 -24.55 6.41
N SER A 37 15.22 -24.38 7.33
CA SER A 37 14.23 -25.42 7.63
C SER A 37 13.12 -25.54 6.59
N CYS A 38 12.94 -24.52 5.76
CA CYS A 38 11.79 -24.39 4.89
C CYS A 38 12.11 -23.74 3.53
N SER A 39 11.36 -24.15 2.50
CA SER A 39 11.45 -23.69 1.12
C SER A 39 10.37 -22.65 0.77
N PHE A 40 9.93 -21.87 1.77
CA PHE A 40 8.82 -20.94 1.58
C PHE A 40 9.23 -19.75 0.72
N GLU A 41 8.43 -19.46 -0.29
CA GLU A 41 8.54 -18.28 -1.15
C GLU A 41 7.54 -17.18 -0.76
N HIS A 42 6.46 -17.54 -0.05
CA HIS A 42 5.36 -16.62 0.27
C HIS A 42 4.90 -16.74 1.72
N ILE A 43 4.88 -15.63 2.44
CA ILE A 43 4.31 -15.54 3.81
C ILE A 43 3.16 -14.55 3.82
N PHE A 44 2.05 -14.98 4.42
CA PHE A 44 0.86 -14.16 4.63
C PHE A 44 0.55 -14.12 6.14
N LEU A 45 0.61 -12.92 6.72
CA LEU A 45 0.27 -12.64 8.10
C LEU A 45 -1.05 -11.88 8.13
N ASP A 46 -2.07 -12.46 8.75
CA ASP A 46 -3.41 -11.90 8.79
C ASP A 46 -3.94 -11.85 10.21
N ASN A 47 -4.53 -10.72 10.60
CA ASN A 47 -5.09 -10.49 11.94
C ASN A 47 -4.14 -10.91 13.08
N SER A 48 -2.85 -10.58 12.95
CA SER A 48 -1.80 -11.08 13.83
C SER A 48 -1.21 -9.94 14.67
N ALA A 49 -1.13 -10.12 15.98
CA ALA A 49 -0.43 -9.22 16.89
C ALA A 49 1.04 -9.64 16.98
N LEU A 50 1.88 -9.05 16.12
CA LEU A 50 3.28 -9.47 15.93
C LEU A 50 4.21 -9.02 17.08
N GLY A 51 3.72 -8.19 18.01
CA GLY A 51 4.38 -7.90 19.29
C GLY A 51 5.75 -7.25 19.12
N ASN A 52 6.77 -7.73 19.87
CA ASN A 52 8.17 -7.32 19.65
C ASN A 52 8.60 -7.89 18.30
N PRO A 53 8.64 -7.06 17.24
CA PRO A 53 8.76 -7.56 15.88
C PRO A 53 10.15 -8.12 15.62
N HIS A 54 11.15 -7.79 16.45
CA HIS A 54 12.55 -8.04 16.12
C HIS A 54 12.92 -9.51 16.01
N GLU A 55 12.46 -10.37 16.92
CA GLU A 55 12.83 -11.80 16.90
C GLU A 55 12.06 -12.57 15.82
N PHE A 56 10.77 -12.27 15.62
CA PHE A 56 10.02 -12.88 14.52
C PHE A 56 10.50 -12.39 13.16
N ARG A 57 10.81 -11.09 13.03
CA ARG A 57 11.43 -10.51 11.84
C ARG A 57 12.77 -11.16 11.55
N LYS A 58 13.66 -11.32 12.54
CA LYS A 58 14.91 -12.07 12.37
C LYS A 58 14.66 -13.50 11.90
N ALA A 59 13.67 -14.19 12.45
CA ALA A 59 13.31 -15.53 12.01
C ALA A 59 12.87 -15.53 10.53
N VAL A 60 12.05 -14.55 10.11
CA VAL A 60 11.65 -14.39 8.71
C VAL A 60 12.83 -14.04 7.80
N GLU A 61 13.72 -13.12 8.23
CA GLU A 61 14.94 -12.73 7.50
C GLU A 61 15.94 -13.89 7.37
N SER A 62 16.00 -14.80 8.35
CA SER A 62 16.93 -15.93 8.39
C SER A 62 16.37 -17.23 7.80
N ALA A 63 15.05 -17.41 7.75
CA ALA A 63 14.44 -18.70 7.45
C ALA A 63 14.50 -19.10 5.95
N PRO A 64 14.34 -18.20 4.96
CA PRO A 64 14.68 -18.55 3.57
C PRO A 64 15.33 -17.42 2.76
N LYS A 65 16.49 -17.70 2.11
CA LYS A 65 17.06 -16.87 1.02
C LYS A 65 16.17 -16.73 -0.23
N SER A 66 14.98 -17.33 -0.20
CA SER A 66 14.05 -17.46 -1.33
C SER A 66 12.68 -16.81 -1.07
N LEU A 67 12.52 -16.06 0.04
CA LEU A 67 11.27 -15.36 0.33
C LEU A 67 11.00 -14.26 -0.70
N LYS A 68 10.07 -14.53 -1.62
CA LYS A 68 9.68 -13.63 -2.70
C LYS A 68 8.66 -12.61 -2.24
N SER A 69 7.63 -13.07 -1.51
CA SER A 69 6.53 -12.20 -1.08
C SER A 69 6.26 -12.25 0.41
N LEU A 70 6.01 -11.07 0.98
CA LEU A 70 5.45 -10.89 2.31
C LEU A 70 4.16 -10.08 2.22
N THR A 71 3.08 -10.60 2.78
CA THR A 71 1.80 -9.90 2.92
C THR A 71 1.44 -9.79 4.38
N ILE A 72 1.13 -8.57 4.82
CA ILE A 72 0.69 -8.28 6.20
C ILE A 72 -0.68 -7.61 6.10
N SER A 73 -1.67 -8.17 6.79
CA SER A 73 -3.07 -7.74 6.76
C SER A 73 -3.63 -7.67 8.17
N ALA A 74 -4.37 -6.61 8.49
CA ALA A 74 -5.13 -6.47 9.74
C ALA A 74 -4.30 -6.72 11.01
N SER A 75 -2.99 -6.51 10.95
CA SER A 75 -2.03 -6.94 11.96
C SER A 75 -1.47 -5.74 12.70
N GLU A 76 -1.08 -5.98 13.96
CA GLU A 76 -0.37 -4.98 14.77
C GLU A 76 1.14 -5.23 14.64
N ALA A 77 1.86 -4.23 14.13
CA ALA A 77 3.31 -4.32 13.98
C ALA A 77 3.97 -2.93 14.09
N ASN A 78 5.08 -2.88 14.82
CA ASN A 78 5.96 -1.70 14.90
C ASN A 78 7.25 -1.94 14.10
N ASP A 79 8.03 -0.88 13.90
CA ASP A 79 9.30 -0.87 13.17
C ASP A 79 9.16 -1.50 11.76
N MET A 80 8.09 -1.12 11.05
CA MET A 80 7.75 -1.59 9.71
C MET A 80 8.85 -1.34 8.66
N ASP A 81 9.67 -0.32 8.85
CA ASP A 81 10.91 -0.07 8.10
C ASP A 81 11.86 -1.27 8.11
N GLY A 82 11.94 -1.98 9.24
CA GLY A 82 12.74 -3.19 9.37
C GLY A 82 12.19 -4.39 8.58
N TRP A 83 10.89 -4.41 8.27
CA TRP A 83 10.25 -5.52 7.56
C TRP A 83 10.43 -5.46 6.05
N LEU A 84 10.81 -4.28 5.53
CA LEU A 84 10.96 -4.07 4.10
C LEU A 84 12.02 -4.99 3.47
N SER A 85 13.10 -5.29 4.21
CA SER A 85 14.20 -6.19 3.80
C SER A 85 13.78 -7.65 3.63
N CYS A 86 12.63 -8.05 4.19
CA CYS A 86 12.23 -9.46 4.27
C CYS A 86 11.76 -10.03 2.93
N ALA A 87 11.27 -9.20 1.99
CA ALA A 87 10.72 -9.66 0.72
C ALA A 87 11.54 -9.18 -0.48
N SER A 88 11.71 -10.04 -1.49
CA SER A 88 12.50 -9.69 -2.69
C SER A 88 11.70 -9.22 -3.91
N GLU A 89 10.43 -9.58 -4.02
CA GLU A 89 9.60 -9.30 -5.21
C GLU A 89 8.30 -8.59 -4.86
N THR A 90 7.69 -8.88 -3.72
CA THR A 90 6.39 -8.31 -3.38
C THR A 90 6.23 -8.06 -1.89
N LEU A 91 5.98 -6.81 -1.53
CA LEU A 91 5.55 -6.41 -0.20
C LEU A 91 4.17 -5.77 -0.32
N VAL A 92 3.18 -6.37 0.33
CA VAL A 92 1.82 -5.80 0.37
C VAL A 92 1.34 -5.68 1.79
N LEU A 93 0.94 -4.45 2.15
CA LEU A 93 0.41 -4.09 3.43
C LEU A 93 -1.08 -3.77 3.25
N TYR A 94 -1.95 -4.49 3.95
CA TYR A 94 -3.39 -4.30 3.94
C TYR A 94 -3.87 -3.91 5.34
N GLN A 95 -4.94 -3.11 5.41
CA GLN A 95 -5.51 -2.63 6.68
C GLN A 95 -4.42 -2.08 7.62
N THR A 96 -3.77 -1.03 7.16
CA THR A 96 -2.52 -0.52 7.71
C THR A 96 -2.67 0.30 9.00
N SER A 97 -3.87 0.39 9.59
CA SER A 97 -4.18 1.24 10.75
C SER A 97 -3.28 1.00 11.96
N ASP A 98 -2.89 -0.24 12.16
CA ASP A 98 -2.14 -0.73 13.33
C ASP A 98 -0.69 -1.11 12.96
N LEU A 99 -0.25 -0.73 11.76
CA LEU A 99 1.14 -0.81 11.33
C LEU A 99 1.82 0.54 11.60
N ARG A 100 3.06 0.50 12.09
CA ARG A 100 3.85 1.69 12.41
C ARG A 100 5.32 1.52 12.02
N GLY A 101 5.87 2.50 11.32
CA GLY A 101 7.31 2.59 11.03
C GLY A 101 8.05 3.44 12.06
N TYR A 102 9.39 3.40 12.02
CA TYR A 102 10.22 4.25 12.86
C TYR A 102 10.12 5.74 12.44
N ARG A 103 9.24 6.49 13.14
CA ARG A 103 8.93 7.93 12.93
C ARG A 103 8.13 8.25 11.67
N CYS A 104 7.42 7.25 11.15
CA CYS A 104 6.52 7.34 10.01
C CYS A 104 5.29 6.49 10.30
N ASN A 105 4.23 6.65 9.52
CA ASN A 105 3.02 5.85 9.62
C ASN A 105 3.27 4.42 9.14
N LEU A 106 3.92 4.21 7.99
CA LEU A 106 4.30 2.89 7.51
C LEU A 106 5.82 2.74 7.42
N TYR A 107 6.45 3.49 6.54
CA TYR A 107 7.89 3.44 6.32
C TYR A 107 8.32 4.65 5.48
N ARG A 108 9.60 5.00 5.48
CA ARG A 108 10.03 6.15 4.69
C ARG A 108 10.16 5.75 3.23
N PRO A 109 9.65 6.55 2.27
CA PRO A 109 9.73 6.19 0.85
C PRO A 109 11.16 5.94 0.33
N ASP A 110 12.19 6.55 0.92
CA ASP A 110 13.60 6.33 0.55
C ASP A 110 14.12 4.95 0.93
N GLU A 111 13.49 4.28 1.90
CA GLU A 111 13.84 2.91 2.30
C GLU A 111 13.48 1.91 1.20
N LEU A 112 12.49 2.19 0.34
CA LEU A 112 12.18 1.37 -0.85
C LEU A 112 13.37 1.25 -1.81
N CYS A 113 14.21 2.28 -1.86
CA CYS A 113 15.41 2.31 -2.69
C CYS A 113 16.48 1.31 -2.25
N THR A 114 16.40 0.88 -0.98
CA THR A 114 17.33 -0.09 -0.39
C THR A 114 16.90 -1.53 -0.63
N LEU A 115 15.68 -1.73 -1.15
CA LEU A 115 15.07 -3.04 -1.35
C LEU A 115 15.56 -3.72 -2.62
N PRO A 116 15.35 -5.05 -2.73
CA PRO A 116 15.76 -5.81 -3.90
C PRO A 116 15.13 -5.24 -5.18
N LYS A 117 15.89 -5.28 -6.28
CA LYS A 117 15.57 -4.62 -7.56
C LYS A 117 14.32 -5.14 -8.30
N ASN A 118 13.61 -6.12 -7.73
CA ASN A 118 12.50 -6.80 -8.37
C ASN A 118 11.17 -6.52 -7.68
N LEU A 119 11.08 -5.53 -6.79
CA LEU A 119 9.82 -5.16 -6.16
C LEU A 119 8.80 -4.70 -7.22
N GLU A 120 7.69 -5.42 -7.37
CA GLU A 120 6.66 -5.14 -8.38
C GLU A 120 5.47 -4.36 -7.81
N THR A 121 5.13 -4.57 -6.54
CA THR A 121 4.02 -3.87 -5.86
C THR A 121 4.54 -3.19 -4.60
N ALA A 122 4.13 -1.93 -4.39
CA ALA A 122 4.41 -1.18 -3.17
C ALA A 122 3.14 -0.52 -2.64
N VAL A 123 3.01 -0.49 -1.31
CA VAL A 123 1.92 0.20 -0.59
C VAL A 123 2.51 1.37 0.19
N VAL A 124 2.19 2.58 -0.21
CA VAL A 124 2.77 3.81 0.37
C VAL A 124 1.67 4.60 1.06
N ASP A 125 1.96 5.07 2.28
CA ASP A 125 1.17 6.13 2.89
C ASP A 125 1.61 7.46 2.28
N PRO A 126 0.71 8.21 1.61
CA PRO A 126 1.06 9.54 1.13
C PRO A 126 1.55 10.47 2.25
N GLU A 127 1.16 10.25 3.52
CA GLU A 127 1.69 11.04 4.64
C GLU A 127 3.16 10.79 4.96
N ASP A 128 3.68 9.59 4.71
CA ASP A 128 5.07 9.26 5.04
C ASP A 128 6.06 10.07 4.21
N ILE A 129 5.61 10.51 3.05
CA ILE A 129 6.30 11.50 2.23
C ILE A 129 6.46 12.82 3.01
N PHE A 130 5.42 13.29 3.71
CA PHE A 130 5.49 14.54 4.50
C PHE A 130 6.28 14.34 5.79
N LEU A 131 6.15 13.20 6.45
CA LEU A 131 6.85 12.92 7.72
C LEU A 131 8.37 12.83 7.52
N ASP A 132 8.83 12.28 6.39
CA ASP A 132 10.26 12.27 6.06
C ASP A 132 10.84 13.70 5.95
N GLU A 133 10.07 14.66 5.42
CA GLU A 133 10.48 16.08 5.37
C GLU A 133 10.76 16.66 6.77
N TYR A 134 9.87 16.41 7.74
CA TYR A 134 10.04 16.89 9.11
C TYR A 134 11.27 16.27 9.79
N GLY A 135 11.50 14.97 9.56
CA GLY A 135 12.66 14.25 10.07
C GLY A 135 13.98 14.80 9.53
N TYR A 136 14.04 15.12 8.23
CA TYR A 136 15.24 15.65 7.58
C TYR A 136 15.53 17.12 7.91
N ARG A 137 14.50 17.96 8.08
CA ARG A 137 14.66 19.36 8.52
C ARG A 137 15.22 19.46 9.95
N GLY A 138 14.98 18.46 10.79
CA GLY A 138 15.55 18.39 12.15
C GLY A 138 17.07 18.17 12.21
N TYR A 139 17.71 17.69 11.13
CA TYR A 139 19.11 17.23 11.17
C TYR A 139 20.11 18.01 10.29
N GLY A 140 19.76 19.15 9.70
CA GLY A 140 20.81 20.08 9.21
C GLY A 140 20.56 20.89 7.94
N CYS A 141 19.33 20.96 7.41
CA CYS A 141 19.03 21.91 6.34
C CYS A 141 18.21 23.08 6.89
N LEU A 142 18.91 24.09 7.41
CA LEU A 142 18.38 25.44 7.66
C LEU A 142 18.05 26.11 6.32
N TYR A 143 17.05 25.62 5.60
CA TYR A 143 16.37 26.44 4.61
C TYR A 143 15.45 27.38 5.40
N ASN A 144 15.70 28.68 5.25
CA ASN A 144 15.05 29.77 5.97
C ASN A 144 13.57 29.49 6.28
N ALA A 145 13.22 29.58 7.56
CA ALA A 145 11.88 29.37 8.13
C ALA A 145 10.77 30.29 7.58
N ASN A 146 11.07 31.09 6.56
CA ASN A 146 10.18 32.09 5.97
C ASN A 146 9.62 31.68 4.60
N ASN A 147 10.12 30.60 3.99
CA ASN A 147 9.56 30.04 2.77
C ASN A 147 9.00 28.65 3.08
N TRP A 148 7.78 28.62 3.60
CA TRP A 148 6.95 27.43 3.59
C TRP A 148 6.68 27.08 2.12
N VAL A 149 7.53 26.26 1.52
CA VAL A 149 7.17 25.56 0.29
C VAL A 149 6.07 24.59 0.71
N GLU A 150 4.95 24.58 0.00
CA GLU A 150 3.86 23.66 0.33
C GLU A 150 4.39 22.21 0.27
N PRO A 151 4.07 21.35 1.28
CA PRO A 151 4.68 20.02 1.43
C PRO A 151 4.63 19.14 0.16
N PHE A 152 3.63 19.32 -0.70
CA PHE A 152 3.51 18.57 -1.96
C PHE A 152 4.28 19.16 -3.14
N GLN A 153 4.50 20.47 -3.16
CA GLN A 153 5.45 21.05 -4.09
C GLN A 153 6.84 20.47 -3.80
N PHE A 154 7.17 20.24 -2.53
CA PHE A 154 8.38 19.54 -2.10
C PHE A 154 8.40 18.04 -2.47
N PHE A 155 7.26 17.32 -2.43
CA PHE A 155 7.16 15.96 -2.99
C PHE A 155 7.61 15.94 -4.45
N THR A 156 7.06 16.82 -5.28
CA THR A 156 7.44 16.87 -6.70
C THR A 156 8.86 17.42 -6.93
N GLU A 157 9.35 18.33 -6.09
CA GLU A 157 10.66 19.00 -6.27
C GLU A 157 11.86 18.24 -5.69
N ARG A 158 11.70 17.49 -4.58
CA ARG A 158 12.80 16.79 -3.89
C ARG A 158 12.69 15.27 -3.91
N HIS A 159 11.48 14.71 -3.92
CA HIS A 159 11.29 13.32 -4.30
C HIS A 159 11.25 13.26 -5.82
N ASP A 160 12.42 13.53 -6.42
CA ASP A 160 12.75 12.83 -7.64
C ASP A 160 12.39 11.36 -7.40
N ILE A 161 11.59 10.82 -8.30
CA ILE A 161 11.01 9.48 -8.31
C ILE A 161 12.08 8.37 -8.22
N ASP A 162 13.35 8.73 -8.16
CA ASP A 162 14.53 7.93 -7.86
C ASP A 162 14.37 7.00 -6.64
N TYR A 163 13.50 7.30 -5.66
CA TYR A 163 13.34 6.46 -4.45
C TYR A 163 12.53 5.18 -4.65
N ILE A 164 11.62 5.17 -5.62
CA ILE A 164 10.76 4.01 -5.86
C ILE A 164 11.44 3.15 -6.93
N PRO A 165 11.64 1.83 -6.69
CA PRO A 165 12.29 0.95 -7.65
C PRO A 165 11.65 1.01 -9.04
N SER A 166 12.49 1.03 -10.10
CA SER A 166 12.01 1.03 -11.49
C SER A 166 11.25 -0.24 -11.89
N SER A 167 11.35 -1.30 -11.08
CA SER A 167 10.61 -2.56 -11.22
C SER A 167 9.14 -2.45 -10.84
N ILE A 168 8.72 -1.38 -10.16
CA ILE A 168 7.34 -1.23 -9.70
C ILE A 168 6.38 -1.21 -10.88
N GLU A 169 5.43 -2.14 -10.83
CA GLU A 169 4.31 -2.26 -11.73
C GLU A 169 3.03 -1.70 -11.13
N THR A 170 2.89 -1.79 -9.80
CA THR A 170 1.68 -1.38 -9.08
C THR A 170 2.02 -0.54 -7.86
N LEU A 171 1.42 0.64 -7.76
CA LEU A 171 1.50 1.50 -6.58
C LEU A 171 0.13 1.60 -5.92
N VAL A 172 0.04 1.28 -4.63
CA VAL A 172 -1.18 1.44 -3.83
C VAL A 172 -0.94 2.57 -2.83
N LEU A 173 -1.75 3.62 -2.91
CA LEU A 173 -1.72 4.71 -1.93
C LEU A 173 -2.82 4.49 -0.91
N GLN A 174 -2.44 4.32 0.35
CA GLN A 174 -3.36 4.08 1.44
C GLN A 174 -2.91 4.83 2.68
N ARG A 175 -3.84 5.61 3.25
CA ARG A 175 -3.64 6.32 4.51
C ARG A 175 -4.14 5.44 5.66
N PRO A 176 -3.32 5.10 6.67
CA PRO A 176 -3.73 4.35 7.85
C PRO A 176 -4.80 5.09 8.67
N SER A 177 -4.73 6.42 8.71
CA SER A 177 -5.64 7.24 9.50
C SER A 177 -6.07 8.56 8.85
N GLY A 178 -7.34 8.94 9.00
CA GLY A 178 -7.83 10.28 8.70
C GLY A 178 -8.42 10.46 7.29
N ARG A 179 -9.29 11.46 7.16
CA ARG A 179 -9.90 11.86 5.88
C ARG A 179 -9.02 12.92 5.21
N LEU A 180 -8.73 12.75 3.92
CA LEU A 180 -8.12 13.81 3.13
C LEU A 180 -9.03 15.05 3.05
N SER A 181 -8.43 16.23 3.23
CA SER A 181 -9.00 17.49 2.79
C SER A 181 -9.03 17.59 1.26
N GLU A 182 -9.83 18.51 0.73
CA GLU A 182 -9.84 18.76 -0.72
C GLU A 182 -8.49 19.26 -1.24
N ALA A 183 -7.76 20.03 -0.43
CA ALA A 183 -6.43 20.53 -0.78
C ALA A 183 -5.41 19.40 -0.88
N GLU A 184 -5.38 18.48 0.10
CA GLU A 184 -4.50 17.30 0.04
C GLU A 184 -4.86 16.42 -1.17
N ALA A 185 -6.15 16.24 -1.47
CA ALA A 185 -6.58 15.46 -2.64
C ALA A 185 -6.13 16.09 -3.97
N ASP A 186 -6.21 17.42 -4.10
CA ASP A 186 -5.73 18.14 -5.29
C ASP A 186 -4.21 18.04 -5.43
N GLN A 187 -3.49 18.17 -4.32
CA GLN A 187 -2.05 18.04 -4.30
C GLN A 187 -1.58 16.61 -4.67
N ILE A 188 -2.28 15.57 -4.20
CA ILE A 188 -2.03 14.18 -4.63
C ILE A 188 -2.34 14.01 -6.12
N ASP A 189 -3.44 14.58 -6.62
CA ASP A 189 -3.80 14.52 -8.04
C ASP A 189 -2.68 15.09 -8.93
N ASP A 190 -2.21 16.30 -8.61
CA ASP A 190 -1.12 16.97 -9.32
C ASP A 190 0.21 16.22 -9.21
N ALA A 191 0.49 15.63 -8.05
CA ALA A 191 1.66 14.80 -7.83
C ALA A 191 1.68 13.55 -8.72
N ILE A 192 0.55 12.85 -8.84
CA ILE A 192 0.42 11.70 -9.74
C ILE A 192 0.55 12.15 -11.20
N VAL A 193 -0.04 13.28 -11.59
CA VAL A 193 0.13 13.85 -12.94
C VAL A 193 1.62 14.13 -13.20
N ALA A 194 2.35 14.71 -12.25
CA ALA A 194 3.77 14.95 -12.37
C ALA A 194 4.57 13.66 -12.53
N ILE A 195 4.25 12.61 -11.75
CA ILE A 195 4.85 11.27 -11.88
C ILE A 195 4.66 10.72 -13.30
N LEU A 196 3.43 10.81 -13.82
CA LEU A 196 3.08 10.30 -15.14
C LEU A 196 3.69 11.14 -16.28
N ALA A 197 3.77 12.47 -16.13
CA ALA A 197 4.34 13.38 -17.13
C ALA A 197 5.88 13.28 -17.20
N ARG A 198 6.54 13.04 -16.07
CA ARG A 198 8.00 12.85 -15.97
C ARG A 198 8.52 11.57 -16.63
N ARG A 199 7.61 10.72 -17.15
CA ARG A 199 7.93 9.72 -18.18
C ARG A 199 8.49 10.36 -19.48
N SER A 200 8.55 11.69 -19.61
CA SER A 200 9.00 12.35 -20.84
C SER A 200 9.97 13.55 -20.69
N VAL A 201 10.39 13.95 -19.48
CA VAL A 201 11.11 15.24 -19.29
C VAL A 201 12.50 15.07 -18.69
N TYR A 202 13.51 15.40 -19.51
CA TYR A 202 14.92 15.51 -19.15
C TYR A 202 15.16 16.82 -18.37
N TYR A 203 15.37 16.77 -17.05
CA TYR A 203 15.81 17.97 -16.31
C TYR A 203 17.32 18.17 -16.44
N ARG A 204 17.71 19.34 -16.95
CA ARG A 204 19.10 19.81 -16.95
C ARG A 204 19.44 20.42 -15.58
N HIS A 205 20.52 19.90 -15.00
CA HIS A 205 21.49 20.58 -14.15
C HIS A 205 21.16 20.74 -12.64
N CYS A 206 21.51 19.71 -11.87
CA CYS A 206 22.16 19.91 -10.56
C CYS A 206 23.61 19.41 -10.67
N SER A 207 24.58 20.33 -10.72
CA SER A 207 26.01 20.01 -10.86
C SER A 207 26.66 19.34 -9.64
N LYS A 208 25.92 19.20 -8.53
CA LYS A 208 26.33 18.47 -7.31
C LYS A 208 25.61 17.14 -7.13
N CYS A 209 24.54 16.90 -7.87
CA CYS A 209 23.78 15.67 -7.84
C CYS A 209 24.44 14.73 -8.86
N ARG A 210 24.92 13.56 -8.40
CA ARG A 210 25.48 12.52 -9.28
C ARG A 210 24.51 12.25 -10.46
N PRO A 211 24.99 11.77 -11.63
CA PRO A 211 24.21 11.66 -12.87
C PRO A 211 23.13 10.55 -12.84
N ARG A 212 22.26 10.53 -11.82
CA ARG A 212 21.33 9.44 -11.51
C ARG A 212 19.85 9.79 -11.60
N CYS A 213 19.47 11.03 -11.93
CA CYS A 213 18.07 11.34 -12.24
C CYS A 213 17.69 10.71 -13.60
N ARG A 214 17.49 9.38 -13.59
CA ARG A 214 16.83 8.61 -14.63
C ARG A 214 15.50 8.19 -14.03
N ASN A 215 14.55 9.12 -13.93
CA ASN A 215 13.19 8.71 -13.62
C ASN A 215 12.68 7.88 -14.79
N TYR A 216 12.38 6.62 -14.56
CA TYR A 216 11.41 5.91 -15.37
C TYR A 216 10.86 4.81 -14.47
N PHE A 217 9.54 4.82 -14.25
CA PHE A 217 8.80 3.60 -13.95
C PHE A 217 8.42 2.96 -15.30
N PRO A 218 9.35 2.29 -16.01
CA PRO A 218 9.05 1.74 -17.32
C PRO A 218 7.96 0.68 -17.24
N HIS A 219 7.84 0.03 -16.08
CA HIS A 219 6.95 -1.10 -15.84
C HIS A 219 5.66 -0.72 -15.10
N LEU A 220 5.45 0.54 -14.72
CA LEU A 220 4.22 0.95 -14.03
C LEU A 220 3.01 0.70 -14.93
N LYS A 221 2.09 -0.12 -14.42
CA LYS A 221 0.84 -0.53 -15.05
C LYS A 221 -0.35 0.12 -14.36
N ALA A 222 -0.31 0.25 -13.03
CA ALA A 222 -1.46 0.73 -12.27
C ALA A 222 -1.10 1.54 -11.00
N ILE A 223 -1.96 2.51 -10.67
CA ILE A 223 -1.94 3.27 -9.42
C ILE A 223 -3.33 3.17 -8.76
N TYR A 224 -3.38 2.71 -7.51
CA TYR A 224 -4.60 2.54 -6.73
C TYR A 224 -4.73 3.66 -5.70
N LEU A 225 -5.78 4.47 -5.83
CA LEU A 225 -6.06 5.66 -5.01
C LEU A 225 -7.39 5.55 -4.24
N GLY A 226 -8.21 4.53 -4.50
CA GLY A 226 -9.59 4.47 -3.97
C GLY A 226 -9.69 4.40 -2.44
N ALA A 227 -8.66 3.94 -1.73
CA ALA A 227 -8.61 3.99 -0.26
C ALA A 227 -8.58 5.44 0.26
N LEU A 228 -7.97 6.36 -0.49
CA LEU A 228 -7.86 7.77 -0.13
C LEU A 228 -9.21 8.51 -0.17
N GLU A 229 -10.19 7.96 -0.90
CA GLU A 229 -11.55 8.49 -0.99
C GLU A 229 -12.47 7.99 0.14
N ASP A 230 -12.00 7.04 0.95
CA ASP A 230 -12.80 6.50 2.05
C ASP A 230 -12.91 7.48 3.22
N GLU A 231 -14.08 7.46 3.87
CA GLU A 231 -14.33 8.22 5.08
C GLU A 231 -13.88 7.37 6.27
N GLN A 232 -12.83 7.77 6.97
CA GLN A 232 -12.59 7.22 8.29
C GLN A 232 -13.45 7.93 9.34
N GLU A 233 -13.83 7.18 10.39
CA GLU A 233 -14.93 7.35 11.35
C GLU A 233 -15.23 8.74 11.94
N TYR A 234 -14.37 9.73 11.74
CA TYR A 234 -14.43 11.03 12.40
C TYR A 234 -14.37 12.19 11.39
N GLY A 235 -15.48 12.42 10.67
CA GLY A 235 -15.62 13.57 9.78
C GLY A 235 -16.99 13.67 9.13
N SER A 236 -17.33 14.87 8.62
CA SER A 236 -18.61 15.21 7.97
C SER A 236 -19.17 14.07 7.12
N LYS A 237 -20.43 13.68 7.39
CA LYS A 237 -21.20 12.68 6.61
C LYS A 237 -21.64 13.20 5.24
N GLU A 238 -21.24 14.42 4.85
CA GLU A 238 -21.67 14.99 3.59
C GLU A 238 -20.91 14.37 2.42
N PRO A 239 -21.64 13.87 1.40
CA PRO A 239 -21.03 13.35 0.21
C PRO A 239 -20.30 14.45 -0.55
N ARG A 240 -19.20 14.08 -1.20
CA ARG A 240 -18.39 15.02 -1.99
C ARG A 240 -19.17 15.50 -3.22
N ARG A 241 -19.01 16.78 -3.55
CA ARG A 241 -19.65 17.45 -4.70
C ARG A 241 -18.73 17.61 -5.91
N ARG A 242 -17.48 17.14 -5.79
CA ARG A 242 -16.47 17.14 -6.85
C ARG A 242 -15.79 15.79 -6.86
N VAL A 243 -15.57 15.23 -8.06
CA VAL A 243 -14.77 14.01 -8.25
C VAL A 243 -13.31 14.32 -7.97
N TRP A 244 -12.64 13.44 -7.22
CA TRP A 244 -11.21 13.54 -6.98
C TRP A 244 -10.41 12.80 -8.05
N PHE A 245 -9.14 13.18 -8.20
CA PHE A 245 -8.17 12.50 -9.07
C PHE A 245 -8.51 12.52 -10.57
N GLN A 246 -9.31 13.48 -11.03
CA GLN A 246 -9.70 13.56 -12.44
C GLN A 246 -8.51 13.81 -13.36
N ASN A 247 -7.51 14.57 -12.91
CA ASN A 247 -6.34 14.88 -13.74
C ASN A 247 -5.43 13.65 -13.85
N ALA A 248 -5.19 12.94 -12.75
CA ALA A 248 -4.47 11.68 -12.71
C ALA A 248 -5.12 10.63 -13.62
N ILE A 249 -6.44 10.42 -13.52
CA ILE A 249 -7.17 9.49 -14.41
C ILE A 249 -6.93 9.82 -15.88
N ARG A 250 -7.00 11.11 -16.25
CA ARG A 250 -6.76 11.56 -17.62
C ARG A 250 -5.31 11.32 -18.05
N ALA A 251 -4.35 11.67 -17.21
CA ALA A 251 -2.92 11.49 -17.48
C ALA A 251 -2.57 9.99 -17.61
N GLY A 252 -3.10 9.15 -16.73
CA GLY A 252 -2.90 7.70 -16.75
C GLY A 252 -3.42 7.11 -18.05
N ARG A 253 -4.64 7.46 -18.46
CA ARG A 253 -5.23 7.02 -19.73
C ARG A 253 -4.38 7.41 -20.94
N GLN A 254 -3.77 8.60 -20.95
CA GLN A 254 -2.87 9.03 -22.02
C GLN A 254 -1.57 8.21 -22.07
N GLN A 255 -1.11 7.73 -20.92
CA GLN A 255 0.12 6.94 -20.77
C GLN A 255 -0.14 5.43 -20.80
N GLY A 256 -1.40 5.00 -20.98
CA GLY A 256 -1.81 3.61 -20.90
C GLY A 256 -1.69 3.00 -19.50
N ILE A 257 -1.69 3.81 -18.43
CA ILE A 257 -1.61 3.39 -17.03
C ILE A 257 -3.00 3.44 -16.41
N ASP A 258 -3.35 2.38 -15.67
CA ASP A 258 -4.62 2.27 -14.97
C ASP A 258 -4.61 3.09 -13.67
N ILE A 259 -5.53 4.05 -13.54
CA ILE A 259 -5.71 4.81 -12.30
C ILE A 259 -7.01 4.34 -11.66
N HIS A 260 -6.90 3.63 -10.54
CA HIS A 260 -8.04 3.04 -9.84
C HIS A 260 -8.50 3.94 -8.70
N THR A 261 -9.70 4.50 -8.85
CA THR A 261 -10.39 5.35 -7.87
C THR A 261 -11.75 4.76 -7.51
N ARG A 262 -12.49 5.33 -6.55
CA ARG A 262 -13.88 4.93 -6.28
C ARG A 262 -14.86 5.41 -7.36
N THR A 263 -14.40 6.21 -8.32
CA THR A 263 -15.20 6.73 -9.44
C THR A 263 -14.81 6.17 -10.80
N THR A 264 -13.69 5.45 -10.90
CA THR A 264 -13.22 4.83 -12.14
C THR A 264 -14.10 3.63 -12.48
N ARG A 265 -14.58 3.60 -13.73
CA ARG A 265 -15.43 2.53 -14.29
C ARG A 265 -14.95 2.00 -15.64
N SER A 266 -13.93 2.63 -16.21
CA SER A 266 -13.34 2.17 -17.46
C SER A 266 -12.76 0.77 -17.28
N ARG A 267 -12.86 -0.03 -18.34
CA ARG A 267 -12.16 -1.31 -18.38
C ARG A 267 -10.65 -1.06 -18.23
N PRO A 268 -9.95 -1.78 -17.34
CA PRO A 268 -8.52 -1.60 -17.17
C PRO A 268 -7.76 -2.04 -18.43
N PHE A 269 -6.61 -1.41 -18.67
CA PHE A 269 -5.66 -1.77 -19.72
C PHE A 269 -4.90 -3.04 -19.37
N HIS A 270 -4.60 -3.21 -18.07
CA HIS A 270 -3.79 -4.31 -17.57
C HIS A 270 -4.59 -5.25 -16.67
N GLU A 271 -4.19 -6.52 -16.68
CA GLU A 271 -4.58 -7.48 -15.67
C GLU A 271 -3.53 -7.47 -14.56
N ILE A 272 -3.92 -7.04 -13.37
CA ILE A 272 -3.04 -6.97 -12.19
C ILE A 272 -3.45 -8.07 -11.23
N VAL A 273 -2.48 -8.90 -10.83
CA VAL A 273 -2.67 -9.95 -9.85
C VAL A 273 -2.05 -9.49 -8.54
N PHE A 274 -2.88 -9.31 -7.52
CA PHE A 274 -2.40 -9.03 -6.18
C PHE A 274 -2.11 -10.34 -5.44
N PRO A 275 -1.09 -10.40 -4.57
CA PRO A 275 -1.01 -11.43 -3.55
C PRO A 275 -2.27 -11.36 -2.70
N THR A 276 -2.99 -12.47 -2.62
CA THR A 276 -4.21 -12.58 -1.82
C THR A 276 -4.04 -13.64 -0.75
N PRO A 277 -4.59 -13.44 0.46
CA PRO A 277 -4.74 -14.55 1.39
C PRO A 277 -5.60 -15.64 0.74
N PRO A 278 -5.49 -16.90 1.17
CA PRO A 278 -6.32 -17.98 0.65
C PRO A 278 -7.80 -17.58 0.67
N ASN A 279 -8.50 -17.77 -0.46
CA ASN A 279 -9.94 -17.58 -0.46
C ASN A 279 -10.55 -18.60 0.51
N PRO A 280 -11.31 -18.16 1.53
CA PRO A 280 -11.83 -19.10 2.52
C PRO A 280 -12.73 -20.20 1.93
N ARG A 281 -13.26 -19.99 0.70
CA ARG A 281 -14.02 -21.00 -0.04
C ARG A 281 -13.19 -22.13 -0.63
N ASP A 282 -11.90 -21.87 -0.89
CA ASP A 282 -10.98 -22.84 -1.48
C ASP A 282 -10.33 -23.72 -0.39
N LEU A 283 -10.55 -23.40 0.88
CA LEU A 283 -10.09 -24.19 2.00
C LEU A 283 -10.83 -25.53 2.05
N LYS A 284 -10.07 -26.63 2.07
CA LYS A 284 -10.60 -28.00 2.18
C LYS A 284 -11.42 -28.22 3.45
N PHE A 285 -11.08 -27.48 4.51
CA PHE A 285 -11.73 -27.55 5.81
C PHE A 285 -12.00 -26.15 6.30
N VAL A 286 -13.27 -25.86 6.58
CA VAL A 286 -13.74 -24.60 7.14
C VAL A 286 -14.70 -24.94 8.29
N PRO A 287 -14.58 -24.29 9.47
CA PRO A 287 -15.55 -24.46 10.54
C PRO A 287 -16.98 -24.20 10.05
N GLU A 288 -17.95 -24.98 10.52
CA GLU A 288 -19.35 -24.88 10.07
C GLU A 288 -19.91 -23.46 10.31
N SER A 289 -19.48 -22.81 11.40
CA SER A 289 -19.85 -21.43 11.73
C SER A 289 -19.44 -20.40 10.68
N VAL A 290 -18.40 -20.66 9.89
CA VAL A 290 -17.89 -19.75 8.86
C VAL A 290 -18.48 -20.06 7.48
N LYS A 291 -19.03 -21.27 7.28
CA LYS A 291 -19.61 -21.69 5.98
C LYS A 291 -20.84 -20.88 5.58
N GLU A 292 -21.64 -20.41 6.55
CA GLU A 292 -22.81 -19.58 6.25
C GLU A 292 -22.41 -18.20 5.74
N ASP A 293 -21.42 -17.56 6.38
CA ASP A 293 -20.88 -16.28 5.93
C ASP A 293 -20.30 -16.41 4.52
N LEU A 294 -19.72 -17.56 4.18
CA LEU A 294 -19.13 -17.82 2.86
C LEU A 294 -20.15 -18.14 1.76
N ARG A 295 -21.47 -18.01 1.96
CA ARG A 295 -22.48 -18.18 0.88
C ARG A 295 -22.47 -16.97 -0.08
N GLY A 296 -22.54 -17.23 -1.38
CA GLY A 296 -22.51 -16.23 -2.45
C GLY A 296 -21.12 -15.88 -3.02
N PRO A 297 -21.05 -15.33 -4.25
CA PRO A 297 -19.78 -14.97 -4.90
C PRO A 297 -18.92 -14.08 -3.99
N ARG A 298 -17.59 -14.22 -4.08
CA ARG A 298 -16.63 -13.43 -3.31
C ARG A 298 -15.70 -12.70 -4.26
N ALA A 299 -15.31 -11.48 -3.89
CA ALA A 299 -14.30 -10.69 -4.59
C ALA A 299 -13.25 -10.22 -3.58
N PHE A 300 -12.00 -10.16 -4.02
CA PHE A 300 -10.91 -9.62 -3.24
C PHE A 300 -10.93 -8.09 -3.32
N ASP A 301 -10.91 -7.42 -2.17
CA ASP A 301 -10.78 -5.96 -2.11
C ASP A 301 -9.31 -5.60 -1.88
N VAL A 302 -8.68 -5.06 -2.93
CA VAL A 302 -7.26 -4.67 -2.96
C VAL A 302 -6.88 -3.55 -1.97
N TYR A 303 -7.84 -2.82 -1.40
CA TYR A 303 -7.55 -1.79 -0.39
C TYR A 303 -7.60 -2.35 1.03
N SER A 304 -8.45 -3.35 1.25
CA SER A 304 -8.60 -3.99 2.55
C SER A 304 -7.84 -5.29 2.70
N GLY A 305 -7.39 -5.91 1.61
CA GLY A 305 -6.76 -7.22 1.65
C GLY A 305 -7.71 -8.37 2.00
N THR A 306 -9.02 -8.15 1.94
CA THR A 306 -10.01 -9.13 2.40
C THR A 306 -10.90 -9.67 1.29
N TRP A 307 -11.36 -10.90 1.47
CA TRP A 307 -12.39 -11.52 0.64
C TRP A 307 -13.79 -11.12 1.13
N GLY A 308 -14.49 -10.30 0.36
CA GLY A 308 -15.83 -9.82 0.68
C GLY A 308 -16.87 -10.23 -0.36
N PRO A 309 -18.15 -9.93 -0.13
CA PRO A 309 -19.14 -9.87 -1.21
C PRO A 309 -18.65 -8.94 -2.32
N PRO A 310 -19.01 -9.18 -3.60
CA PRO A 310 -18.58 -8.32 -4.68
C PRO A 310 -19.09 -6.91 -4.46
N GLY A 311 -18.20 -5.92 -4.61
CA GLY A 311 -18.59 -4.53 -4.56
C GLY A 311 -19.59 -4.18 -5.66
N CYS A 312 -20.25 -3.03 -5.53
CA CYS A 312 -21.21 -2.55 -6.52
C CYS A 312 -20.60 -2.10 -7.87
N GLY A 313 -19.29 -2.31 -8.08
CA GLY A 313 -18.60 -1.87 -9.30
C GLY A 313 -18.66 -0.36 -9.51
N ASN A 314 -18.64 0.43 -8.43
CA ASN A 314 -18.76 1.88 -8.46
C ASN A 314 -20.04 2.39 -9.17
N CYS A 315 -21.18 1.70 -9.00
CA CYS A 315 -22.40 1.95 -9.80
C CYS A 315 -22.99 3.36 -9.69
N GLY A 316 -22.66 4.14 -8.66
CA GLY A 316 -23.18 5.50 -8.46
C GLY A 316 -24.64 5.59 -8.01
N LEU A 317 -25.29 4.45 -7.78
CA LEU A 317 -26.72 4.37 -7.43
C LEU A 317 -26.97 3.82 -6.02
N CYS A 318 -26.05 3.00 -5.49
CA CYS A 318 -26.21 2.40 -4.17
C CYS A 318 -25.85 3.38 -3.05
N SER A 319 -26.31 3.10 -1.83
CA SER A 319 -26.01 3.89 -0.63
C SER A 319 -24.50 4.07 -0.41
N THR A 320 -23.71 3.04 -0.69
CA THR A 320 -22.24 3.07 -0.55
C THR A 320 -21.58 4.06 -1.51
N CYS A 321 -22.08 4.21 -2.74
CA CYS A 321 -21.60 5.21 -3.70
C CYS A 321 -22.10 6.61 -3.35
N LEU A 322 -23.39 6.72 -3.00
CA LEU A 322 -24.05 7.99 -2.68
C LEU A 322 -23.58 8.59 -1.34
N ARG A 323 -22.99 7.78 -0.46
CA ARG A 323 -22.29 8.26 0.74
C ARG A 323 -20.99 8.98 0.37
N ARG A 324 -20.27 8.52 -0.65
CA ARG A 324 -18.95 9.08 -1.03
C ARG A 324 -19.06 10.32 -1.91
N TYR A 325 -19.93 10.28 -2.91
CA TYR A 325 -20.17 11.36 -3.86
C TYR A 325 -21.67 11.54 -4.04
N ASP A 326 -22.09 12.79 -4.23
CA ASP A 326 -23.50 13.08 -4.40
C ASP A 326 -24.05 12.51 -5.73
N ALA A 327 -25.38 12.42 -5.82
CA ALA A 327 -26.03 11.90 -7.02
C ALA A 327 -25.78 12.75 -8.27
N ALA A 328 -25.50 14.05 -8.12
CA ALA A 328 -25.25 14.96 -9.24
C ALA A 328 -23.90 14.65 -9.89
N VAL A 329 -22.86 14.45 -9.07
CA VAL A 329 -21.52 14.02 -9.48
C VAL A 329 -21.59 12.71 -10.24
N TRP A 330 -22.30 11.70 -9.71
CA TRP A 330 -22.45 10.42 -10.40
C TRP A 330 -23.16 10.55 -11.75
N LYS A 331 -24.20 11.39 -11.83
CA LYS A 331 -24.91 11.67 -13.08
C LYS A 331 -24.03 12.37 -14.13
N GLU A 332 -23.08 13.19 -13.69
CA GLU A 332 -22.10 13.81 -14.60
C GLU A 332 -21.08 12.79 -15.12
N LEU A 333 -20.60 11.89 -14.26
CA LEU A 333 -19.71 10.78 -14.64
C LEU A 333 -20.36 9.83 -15.66
N ASP A 334 -21.66 9.55 -15.51
CA ASP A 334 -22.41 8.73 -16.47
C ASP A 334 -22.45 9.37 -17.86
N LYS A 335 -22.70 10.68 -17.92
CA LYS A 335 -22.71 11.44 -19.19
C LYS A 335 -21.33 11.46 -19.84
N ALA A 336 -20.27 11.56 -19.04
CA ALA A 336 -18.89 11.57 -19.53
C ALA A 336 -18.44 10.19 -20.04
N SER A 337 -18.94 9.10 -19.43
CA SER A 337 -18.59 7.72 -19.79
C SER A 337 -19.27 7.22 -21.08
N GLN A 338 -20.33 7.91 -21.53
CA GLN A 338 -21.05 7.63 -22.79
C GLN A 338 -20.46 8.35 -24.01
N ARG A 339 -19.39 9.14 -23.82
CA ARG A 339 -18.64 9.84 -24.88
C ARG A 339 -17.29 9.16 -25.08
#